data_AF-A0A151IQW4-F1
#
_entry.id   AF-A0A151IQW4-F1
#
_cell.length_a   1.000
_cell.length_b   1.000
_cell.length_c   1.000
_cell.angle_alpha   90.00
_cell.angle_beta   90.00
_cell.angle_gamma   90.00
#
_symmetry.space_group_name_H-M   'P 1'
#
loop_
_entity.id
_entity.type
_entity.pdbx_description
1 polymer ?
#
loop_
_entity_poly.entity_id
_entity_poly.type
_entity_poly.pdbx_seq_one_letter_code
_entity_poly.pdbx_strand_id
1 'polypeptide(L)'
;RVVVICGCGRRNVNSGPLLHTSYEINRRIVFVMRILGIGMQGLNLFCNLMDLCEGFKESSYNNVVQHIYNASKSVFESCTKKAVEEEKKENEKRGLEILNFKISGDGSWKKLSNDDLLQRCLGVHTQNANESFNATIWHIAPKHLNSGLKITEIAAYLAEGIFTEGFSSILRVMQRLELTIGTHCMSFANKRDEIRVSQEEHRSHSASKEARKARIDRLLAQNALFEEAEGLLYGAGIADL
;
A
#
# COMPACT_ATOMS: atom_id res chain seq x y z
N ARG A 1 -5.40 -21.08 -24.22
CA ARG A 1 -6.21 -22.33 -24.25
C ARG A 1 -5.32 -23.43 -23.73
N VAL A 2 -5.64 -24.02 -22.60
CA VAL A 2 -4.94 -25.21 -22.12
C VAL A 2 -5.60 -26.42 -22.78
N VAL A 3 -4.80 -27.24 -23.45
CA VAL A 3 -5.28 -28.48 -24.05
C VAL A 3 -4.80 -29.61 -23.15
N VAL A 4 -5.74 -30.25 -22.45
CA VAL A 4 -5.42 -31.42 -21.63
C VAL A 4 -5.67 -32.66 -22.48
N ILE A 5 -4.63 -33.47 -22.66
CA ILE A 5 -4.73 -34.77 -23.33
C ILE A 5 -4.70 -35.83 -22.23
N CYS A 6 -5.78 -36.60 -22.15
CA CYS A 6 -5.99 -37.71 -21.23
C CYS A 6 -6.24 -38.98 -22.04
N GLY A 7 -6.07 -40.16 -21.45
CA GLY A 7 -6.54 -41.42 -22.06
C GLY A 7 -8.04 -41.42 -22.38
N CYS A 8 -8.78 -40.50 -21.76
CA CYS A 8 -10.19 -40.20 -21.99
C CYS A 8 -10.46 -39.18 -23.11
N GLY A 9 -9.44 -38.75 -23.86
CA GLY A 9 -9.54 -37.84 -25.00
C GLY A 9 -8.95 -36.44 -24.76
N ARG A 10 -9.10 -35.59 -25.78
CA ARG A 10 -8.63 -34.20 -25.79
C ARG A 10 -9.70 -33.29 -25.18
N ARG A 11 -9.40 -32.62 -24.07
CA ARG A 11 -10.27 -31.62 -23.46
C ARG A 11 -9.64 -30.23 -23.56
N ASN A 12 -10.39 -29.28 -24.13
CA ASN A 12 -9.99 -27.89 -24.16
C ASN A 12 -10.47 -27.20 -22.88
N VAL A 13 -9.54 -26.67 -22.09
CA VAL A 13 -9.83 -25.79 -20.96
C VAL A 13 -9.56 -24.36 -21.42
N ASN A 14 -10.61 -23.55 -21.49
CA ASN A 14 -10.44 -22.13 -21.72
C ASN A 14 -9.66 -21.53 -20.55
N SER A 15 -8.64 -20.73 -20.84
CA SER A 15 -7.77 -20.07 -19.84
C SER A 15 -8.51 -18.97 -19.04
N GLY A 16 -9.85 -18.99 -19.02
CA GLY A 16 -10.73 -17.90 -18.61
C GLY A 16 -11.62 -17.42 -19.77
N PRO A 17 -12.73 -16.71 -19.48
CA PRO A 17 -13.58 -16.10 -20.51
C PRO A 17 -12.82 -15.03 -21.29
N LEU A 18 -13.18 -14.84 -22.57
CA LEU A 18 -12.71 -13.71 -23.37
C LEU A 18 -13.54 -12.48 -22.99
N LEU A 19 -12.89 -11.47 -22.39
CA LEU A 19 -13.53 -10.23 -21.94
C LEU A 19 -13.18 -9.12 -22.92
N HIS A 20 -14.16 -8.72 -23.73
CA HIS A 20 -13.98 -7.83 -24.89
C HIS A 20 -12.87 -8.34 -25.83
N THR A 21 -11.68 -7.73 -25.76
CA THR A 21 -10.53 -8.01 -26.64
C THR A 21 -9.45 -8.88 -25.99
N SER A 22 -9.57 -9.21 -24.70
CA SER A 22 -8.51 -9.90 -23.94
C SER A 22 -9.07 -10.96 -23.01
N TYR A 23 -8.42 -12.11 -22.92
CA TYR A 23 -8.80 -13.15 -21.95
C TYR A 23 -8.67 -12.63 -20.52
N GLU A 24 -9.55 -13.08 -19.63
CA GLU A 24 -9.54 -12.71 -18.21
C GLU A 24 -8.16 -12.89 -17.57
N ILE A 25 -7.49 -14.03 -17.82
CA ILE A 25 -6.16 -14.30 -17.27
C ILE A 25 -5.11 -13.30 -17.76
N ASN A 26 -5.24 -12.83 -19.00
CA ASN A 26 -4.34 -11.83 -19.58
C ASN A 26 -4.56 -10.47 -18.93
N ARG A 27 -5.80 -10.11 -18.62
CA ARG A 27 -6.12 -8.90 -17.85
C ARG A 27 -5.58 -8.98 -16.43
N ARG A 28 -5.79 -10.13 -15.78
CA ARG A 28 -5.33 -10.41 -14.40
C ARG A 28 -3.82 -10.32 -14.28
N ILE A 29 -3.07 -10.99 -15.15
CA ILE A 29 -1.60 -11.00 -15.05
C ILE A 29 -1.01 -9.61 -15.31
N VAL A 30 -1.54 -8.86 -16.29
CA VAL A 30 -1.10 -7.47 -16.53
C VAL A 30 -1.41 -6.60 -15.31
N PHE A 31 -2.61 -6.71 -14.73
CA PHE A 31 -2.98 -5.95 -13.54
C PHE A 31 -2.05 -6.26 -12.35
N VAL A 32 -1.79 -7.55 -12.07
CA VAL A 32 -0.90 -7.96 -10.98
C VAL A 32 0.54 -7.50 -11.22
N MET A 33 1.09 -7.69 -12.43
CA MET A 33 2.43 -7.19 -12.77
C MET A 33 2.52 -5.68 -12.61
N ARG A 34 1.46 -4.94 -12.98
CA ARG A 34 1.43 -3.50 -12.78
C ARG A 34 1.46 -3.09 -11.32
N ILE A 35 0.72 -3.78 -10.43
CA ILE A 35 0.79 -3.52 -8.98
C ILE A 35 2.22 -3.75 -8.45
N LEU A 36 2.92 -4.77 -8.97
CA LEU A 36 4.30 -5.07 -8.61
C LEU A 36 5.33 -4.10 -9.21
N GLY A 37 4.90 -3.09 -9.98
CA GLY A 37 5.80 -2.15 -10.65
C GLY A 37 6.43 -2.67 -11.94
N ILE A 38 6.02 -3.85 -12.40
CA ILE A 38 6.60 -4.54 -13.56
C ILE A 38 5.87 -4.13 -14.84
N GLY A 39 6.64 -3.67 -15.84
CA GLY A 39 6.15 -3.31 -17.16
C GLY A 39 6.06 -4.48 -18.15
N MET A 40 5.68 -4.20 -19.39
CA MET A 40 5.52 -5.19 -20.46
C MET A 40 6.78 -6.03 -20.67
N GLN A 41 7.96 -5.42 -20.64
CA GLN A 41 9.23 -6.11 -20.83
C GLN A 41 9.48 -7.16 -19.74
N GLY A 42 9.24 -6.79 -18.47
CA GLY A 42 9.38 -7.72 -17.35
C GLY A 42 8.30 -8.80 -17.35
N LEU A 43 7.07 -8.48 -17.76
CA LEU A 43 6.01 -9.46 -17.97
C LEU A 43 6.38 -10.44 -19.09
N ASN A 44 6.91 -9.95 -20.21
CA ASN A 44 7.34 -10.82 -21.31
C ASN A 44 8.50 -11.72 -20.89
N LEU A 45 9.48 -11.19 -20.14
CA LEU A 45 10.55 -12.00 -19.56
C LEU A 45 9.99 -13.10 -18.66
N PHE A 46 9.07 -12.76 -17.75
CA PHE A 46 8.38 -13.73 -16.89
C PHE A 46 7.65 -14.81 -17.71
N CYS A 47 6.86 -14.42 -18.71
CA CYS A 47 6.11 -15.36 -19.54
C CYS A 47 7.02 -16.33 -20.31
N ASN A 48 8.15 -15.86 -20.84
CA ASN A 48 9.10 -16.68 -21.58
C ASN A 48 9.88 -17.63 -20.65
N LEU A 49 10.37 -17.14 -19.49
CA LEU A 49 11.11 -17.98 -18.54
C LEU A 49 10.22 -19.03 -17.85
N MET A 50 8.93 -18.74 -17.69
CA MET A 50 7.96 -19.66 -17.10
C MET A 50 7.29 -20.58 -18.12
N ASP A 51 7.69 -20.51 -19.39
CA ASP A 51 7.14 -21.29 -20.51
C ASP A 51 5.59 -21.19 -20.62
N LEU A 52 5.07 -19.98 -20.45
CA LEU A 52 3.62 -19.70 -20.47
C LEU A 52 3.13 -19.26 -21.85
N CYS A 53 3.84 -18.31 -22.47
CA CYS A 53 3.58 -17.80 -23.82
C CYS A 53 4.76 -16.95 -24.31
N GLU A 54 4.75 -16.61 -25.61
CA GLU A 54 5.73 -15.71 -26.25
C GLU A 54 5.68 -14.25 -25.75
N GLY A 55 4.79 -13.95 -24.81
CA GLY A 55 4.57 -12.61 -24.26
C GLY A 55 3.42 -11.85 -24.93
N PHE A 56 3.33 -10.57 -24.59
CA PHE A 56 2.24 -9.69 -25.00
C PHE A 56 2.66 -8.79 -26.15
N LYS A 57 1.78 -8.67 -27.15
CA LYS A 57 1.87 -7.60 -28.15
C LYS A 57 1.60 -6.26 -27.50
N GLU A 58 2.32 -5.24 -27.93
CA GLU A 58 2.21 -3.87 -27.38
C GLU A 58 0.77 -3.34 -27.41
N SER A 59 0.06 -3.50 -28.53
CA SER A 59 -1.34 -3.07 -28.65
C SER A 59 -2.26 -3.77 -27.65
N SER A 60 -2.07 -5.07 -27.44
CA SER A 60 -2.87 -5.86 -26.49
C SER A 60 -2.57 -5.45 -25.05
N TYR A 61 -1.30 -5.26 -24.70
CA TYR A 61 -0.89 -4.76 -23.40
C TYR A 61 -1.47 -3.36 -23.12
N ASN A 62 -1.34 -2.44 -24.07
CA ASN A 62 -1.84 -1.07 -23.93
C ASN A 62 -3.37 -1.00 -23.80
N ASN A 63 -4.10 -1.87 -24.49
CA ASN A 63 -5.56 -2.00 -24.33
C ASN A 63 -5.93 -2.42 -22.89
N VAL A 64 -5.22 -3.41 -22.34
CA VAL A 64 -5.45 -3.85 -20.95
C VAL A 64 -5.10 -2.73 -19.96
N VAL A 65 -3.98 -2.03 -20.16
CA VAL A 65 -3.61 -0.87 -19.34
C VAL A 65 -4.67 0.24 -19.39
N GLN A 66 -5.29 0.47 -20.56
CA GLN A 66 -6.39 1.43 -20.66
C GLN A 66 -7.62 1.01 -19.83
N HIS A 67 -7.96 -0.28 -19.84
CA HIS A 67 -9.04 -0.80 -18.97
C HIS A 67 -8.69 -0.65 -17.49
N ILE A 68 -7.43 -0.89 -17.10
CA ILE A 68 -6.95 -0.67 -15.73
C ILE A 68 -7.08 0.79 -15.34
N TYR A 69 -6.67 1.72 -16.21
CA TYR A 69 -6.82 3.15 -15.97
C TYR A 69 -8.29 3.53 -15.68
N ASN A 70 -9.21 3.11 -16.56
CA ASN A 70 -10.63 3.43 -16.40
C ASN A 70 -11.22 2.82 -15.11
N ALA A 71 -10.86 1.57 -14.80
CA ALA A 71 -11.32 0.88 -13.60
C ALA A 71 -10.79 1.54 -12.32
N SER A 72 -9.48 1.80 -12.25
CA SER A 72 -8.83 2.45 -11.10
C SER A 72 -9.38 3.87 -10.88
N LYS A 73 -9.55 4.65 -11.96
CA LYS A 73 -10.14 5.99 -11.88
C LYS A 73 -11.57 5.96 -11.33
N SER A 74 -12.40 5.07 -11.84
CA SER A 74 -13.79 4.94 -11.35
C SER A 74 -13.85 4.55 -9.87
N VAL A 75 -12.97 3.65 -9.43
CA VAL A 75 -12.86 3.26 -8.03
C VAL A 75 -12.36 4.42 -7.18
N PHE A 76 -11.34 5.15 -7.61
CA PHE A 76 -10.81 6.34 -6.95
C PHE A 76 -11.89 7.42 -6.74
N GLU A 77 -12.65 7.73 -7.80
CA GLU A 77 -13.75 8.70 -7.73
C GLU A 77 -14.83 8.25 -6.71
N SER A 78 -15.12 6.95 -6.66
CA SER A 78 -16.05 6.38 -5.69
C SER A 78 -15.51 6.41 -4.25
N CYS A 79 -14.23 6.08 -4.04
CA CYS A 79 -13.56 6.16 -2.74
C CYS A 79 -13.59 7.60 -2.22
N THR A 80 -13.13 8.54 -3.06
CA THR A 80 -13.00 9.95 -2.70
C THR A 80 -14.35 10.55 -2.33
N LYS A 81 -15.40 10.28 -3.12
CA LYS A 81 -16.77 10.73 -2.81
C LYS A 81 -17.25 10.20 -1.47
N LYS A 82 -17.04 8.89 -1.21
CA LYS A 82 -17.44 8.27 0.06
C LYS A 82 -16.69 8.89 1.25
N ALA A 83 -15.38 9.05 1.15
CA ALA A 83 -14.54 9.65 2.20
C ALA A 83 -14.95 11.10 2.50
N VAL A 84 -15.25 11.90 1.47
CA VAL A 84 -15.74 13.27 1.62
C VAL A 84 -17.09 13.30 2.37
N GLU A 85 -18.02 12.42 2.03
CA GLU A 85 -19.32 12.36 2.72
C GLU A 85 -19.22 11.86 4.16
N GLU A 86 -18.28 10.94 4.45
CA GLU A 86 -18.01 10.49 5.83
C GLU A 86 -17.44 11.62 6.69
N GLU A 87 -16.49 12.40 6.16
CA GLU A 87 -15.90 13.54 6.87
C GLU A 87 -16.92 14.67 7.10
N LYS A 88 -17.81 14.94 6.13
CA LYS A 88 -18.91 15.90 6.30
C LYS A 88 -19.81 15.53 7.48
N LYS A 89 -20.24 14.27 7.55
CA LYS A 89 -21.07 13.75 8.65
C LYS A 89 -20.36 13.83 9.99
N GLU A 90 -19.06 13.60 10.00
CA GLU A 90 -18.26 13.69 11.22
C GLU A 90 -18.07 15.15 11.69
N ASN A 91 -17.91 16.09 10.75
CA ASN A 91 -17.91 17.53 11.04
C ASN A 91 -19.24 18.01 11.64
N GLU A 92 -20.37 17.55 11.10
CA GLU A 92 -21.70 17.85 11.64
C GLU A 92 -21.85 17.38 13.08
N LYS A 93 -21.42 16.15 13.41
CA LYS A 93 -21.44 15.63 14.79
C LYS A 93 -20.58 16.45 15.74
N ARG A 94 -19.48 17.02 15.25
CA ARG A 94 -18.56 17.87 16.03
C ARG A 94 -19.04 19.31 16.15
N GLY A 95 -20.17 19.67 15.54
CA GLY A 95 -20.68 21.04 15.49
C GLY A 95 -19.78 21.99 14.68
N LEU A 96 -18.99 21.45 13.74
CA LEU A 96 -18.14 22.21 12.83
C LEU A 96 -18.88 22.51 11.52
N GLU A 97 -18.42 23.51 10.77
CA GLU A 97 -18.89 23.72 9.40
C GLU A 97 -18.65 22.47 8.54
N ILE A 98 -19.64 22.11 7.73
CA ILE A 98 -19.64 20.88 6.90
C ILE A 98 -18.39 20.80 6.01
N LEU A 99 -17.97 21.93 5.44
CA LEU A 99 -16.83 22.03 4.54
C LEU A 99 -15.50 22.30 5.24
N ASN A 100 -15.44 22.19 6.57
CA ASN A 100 -14.21 22.32 7.34
C ASN A 100 -13.34 21.06 7.22
N PHE A 101 -12.91 20.76 5.99
CA PHE A 101 -11.99 19.67 5.72
C PHE A 101 -10.61 19.99 6.26
N LYS A 102 -10.05 19.04 6.99
CA LYS A 102 -8.81 19.20 7.73
C LYS A 102 -7.86 18.07 7.36
N ILE A 103 -6.60 18.37 7.05
CA ILE A 103 -5.62 17.39 6.54
C ILE A 103 -5.22 16.39 7.63
N SER A 104 -5.93 15.27 7.82
CA SER A 104 -5.76 14.21 8.87
C SER A 104 -6.74 14.30 10.07
N GLY A 105 -7.76 15.18 10.04
CA GLY A 105 -8.85 15.23 11.05
C GLY A 105 -8.50 15.58 12.51
N ASP A 106 -7.29 15.31 12.99
CA ASP A 106 -6.84 15.36 14.40
C ASP A 106 -5.94 16.56 14.76
N GLY A 107 -5.64 17.43 13.79
CA GLY A 107 -4.74 18.58 13.93
C GLY A 107 -3.25 18.24 13.95
N SER A 108 -2.85 16.99 13.73
CA SER A 108 -1.44 16.54 13.82
C SER A 108 -0.51 17.21 12.81
N TRP A 109 -1.01 17.64 11.65
CA TRP A 109 -0.25 18.40 10.65
C TRP A 109 0.25 19.74 11.19
N LYS A 110 -0.49 20.40 12.11
CA LYS A 110 0.00 21.63 12.74
C LYS A 110 1.26 21.40 13.56
N LYS A 111 1.44 20.19 14.12
CA LYS A 111 2.68 19.80 14.78
C LYS A 111 3.79 19.57 13.77
N LEU A 112 3.49 19.00 12.60
CA LEU A 112 4.45 18.82 11.51
C LEU A 112 4.94 20.15 10.89
N SER A 113 4.19 21.24 11.06
CA SER A 113 4.60 22.59 10.64
C SER A 113 5.42 23.35 11.68
N ASN A 114 5.80 22.72 12.79
CA ASN A 114 6.64 23.36 13.81
C ASN A 114 8.10 23.42 13.33
N ASP A 115 8.71 24.60 13.35
CA ASP A 115 10.10 24.84 12.93
C ASP A 115 11.11 23.91 13.62
N ASP A 116 10.91 23.57 14.90
CA ASP A 116 11.79 22.64 15.63
C ASP A 116 11.75 21.22 15.03
N LEU A 117 10.56 20.75 14.61
CA LEU A 117 10.40 19.46 13.95
C LEU A 117 10.93 19.47 12.51
N LEU A 118 10.72 20.58 11.79
CA LEU A 118 11.24 20.78 10.44
C LEU A 118 12.78 20.82 10.44
N GLN A 119 13.40 21.49 11.42
CA GLN A 119 14.85 21.52 11.62
C GLN A 119 15.42 20.11 11.84
N ARG A 120 14.71 19.23 12.55
CA ARG A 120 15.11 17.82 12.74
C ARG A 120 15.01 16.98 11.45
N CYS A 121 14.19 17.40 10.49
CA CYS A 121 14.10 16.78 9.16
C CYS A 121 15.21 17.24 8.19
N LEU A 122 15.90 18.36 8.47
CA LEU A 122 17.02 18.84 7.64
C LEU A 122 18.24 17.91 7.64
N GLY A 123 18.30 16.97 8.60
CA GLY A 123 19.35 15.94 8.71
C GLY A 123 19.11 14.65 7.91
N VAL A 124 18.15 14.61 6.98
CA VAL A 124 17.80 13.39 6.20
C VAL A 124 17.32 12.23 7.10
N HIS A 125 16.77 12.53 8.27
CA HIS A 125 16.01 11.56 9.06
C HIS A 125 14.63 11.39 8.42
N THR A 126 14.54 10.43 7.50
CA THR A 126 13.34 10.16 6.71
C THR A 126 12.22 9.62 7.59
N GLN A 127 11.00 10.15 7.40
CA GLN A 127 9.77 9.43 7.76
C GLN A 127 9.85 8.03 7.17
N ASN A 128 9.44 7.00 7.92
CA ASN A 128 9.50 5.60 7.50
C ASN A 128 9.03 5.44 6.04
N ALA A 129 9.97 5.28 5.12
CA ALA A 129 9.69 5.23 3.69
C ALA A 129 8.80 4.02 3.36
N ASN A 130 8.76 2.99 4.20
CA ASN A 130 8.04 1.75 3.92
C ASN A 130 6.51 1.89 3.95
N GLU A 131 5.95 3.02 4.39
CA GLU A 131 4.49 3.17 4.59
C GLU A 131 3.93 4.53 4.16
N SER A 132 4.71 5.29 3.39
CA SER A 132 4.20 6.55 2.85
C SER A 132 3.37 6.29 1.59
N PHE A 133 2.34 7.11 1.38
CA PHE A 133 1.56 7.15 0.13
C PHE A 133 2.47 7.20 -1.11
N ASN A 134 3.51 8.03 -1.03
CA ASN A 134 4.52 8.16 -2.07
C ASN A 134 5.26 6.84 -2.32
N ALA A 135 5.63 6.08 -1.30
CA ALA A 135 6.30 4.81 -1.50
C ALA A 135 5.43 3.78 -2.20
N THR A 136 4.12 3.78 -1.94
CA THR A 136 3.17 2.92 -2.69
C THR A 136 3.09 3.34 -4.16
N ILE A 137 3.04 4.64 -4.44
CA ILE A 137 3.12 5.14 -5.83
C ILE A 137 4.40 4.66 -6.50
N TRP A 138 5.55 4.83 -5.86
CA TRP A 138 6.85 4.46 -6.43
C TRP A 138 7.08 2.94 -6.47
N HIS A 139 6.34 2.15 -5.68
CA HIS A 139 6.32 0.70 -5.83
C HIS A 139 5.59 0.30 -7.13
N ILE A 140 4.44 0.91 -7.42
CA ILE A 140 3.62 0.62 -8.60
C ILE A 140 4.19 1.28 -9.87
N ALA A 141 4.85 2.42 -9.74
CA ALA A 141 5.51 3.16 -10.83
C ALA A 141 6.95 3.50 -10.43
N PRO A 142 7.90 2.55 -10.55
CA PRO A 142 9.27 2.75 -10.11
C PRO A 142 9.95 3.93 -10.79
N LYS A 143 10.58 4.81 -10.00
CA LYS A 143 11.24 6.05 -10.49
C LYS A 143 12.39 5.81 -11.47
N HIS A 144 13.05 4.66 -11.35
CA HIS A 144 14.18 4.28 -12.22
C HIS A 144 13.72 3.74 -13.57
N LEU A 145 12.41 3.62 -13.78
CA LEU A 145 11.80 3.23 -15.05
C LEU A 145 11.03 4.42 -15.62
N ASN A 146 11.19 4.67 -16.92
CA ASN A 146 10.36 5.64 -17.63
C ASN A 146 8.90 5.16 -17.62
N SER A 147 8.10 5.69 -16.70
CA SER A 147 6.66 5.43 -16.60
C SER A 147 5.90 6.54 -17.31
N GLY A 148 5.11 6.18 -18.33
CA GLY A 148 4.23 7.14 -18.99
C GLY A 148 3.18 7.69 -18.01
N LEU A 149 2.68 8.90 -18.27
CA LEU A 149 1.71 9.62 -17.41
C LEU A 149 0.58 8.72 -16.89
N LYS A 150 -0.01 7.93 -17.78
CA LYS A 150 -1.11 7.00 -17.46
C LYS A 150 -0.76 5.97 -16.39
N ILE A 151 0.47 5.45 -16.40
CA ILE A 151 0.95 4.50 -15.39
C ILE A 151 1.08 5.20 -14.04
N THR A 152 1.59 6.42 -14.03
CA THR A 152 1.70 7.24 -12.81
C THR A 152 0.31 7.58 -12.24
N GLU A 153 -0.67 7.89 -13.08
CA GLU A 153 -2.05 8.11 -12.66
C GLU A 153 -2.68 6.82 -12.09
N ILE A 154 -2.49 5.66 -12.74
CA ILE A 154 -2.91 4.37 -12.20
C ILE A 154 -2.30 4.15 -10.81
N ALA A 155 -0.99 4.40 -10.65
CA ALA A 155 -0.30 4.25 -9.38
C ALA A 155 -0.90 5.16 -8.30
N ALA A 156 -1.21 6.41 -8.63
CA ALA A 156 -1.85 7.35 -7.70
C ALA A 156 -3.27 6.89 -7.30
N TYR A 157 -4.10 6.45 -8.26
CA TYR A 157 -5.46 5.97 -7.97
C TYR A 157 -5.44 4.69 -7.10
N LEU A 158 -4.54 3.75 -7.39
CA LEU A 158 -4.41 2.54 -6.60
C LEU A 158 -3.84 2.82 -5.21
N ALA A 159 -2.84 3.70 -5.11
CA ALA A 159 -2.29 4.11 -3.83
C ALA A 159 -3.36 4.77 -2.96
N GLU A 160 -4.17 5.68 -3.51
CA GLU A 160 -5.26 6.30 -2.73
C GLU A 160 -6.25 5.25 -2.25
N GLY A 161 -6.71 4.34 -3.12
CA GLY A 161 -7.62 3.28 -2.72
C GLY A 161 -7.05 2.41 -1.59
N ILE A 162 -5.76 2.06 -1.65
CA ILE A 162 -5.09 1.28 -0.61
C ILE A 162 -5.03 2.04 0.71
N PHE A 163 -4.78 3.35 0.69
CA PHE A 163 -4.72 4.16 1.91
C PHE A 163 -6.10 4.40 2.53
N THR A 164 -7.11 4.63 1.70
CA THR A 164 -8.47 4.97 2.15
C THR A 164 -9.25 3.73 2.58
N GLU A 165 -9.26 2.68 1.76
CA GLU A 165 -10.10 1.49 1.98
C GLU A 165 -9.29 0.18 2.10
N GLY A 166 -7.97 0.22 1.98
CA GLY A 166 -7.15 -1.00 2.02
C GLY A 166 -7.22 -1.82 0.72
N PHE A 167 -6.92 -3.11 0.82
CA PHE A 167 -6.97 -4.05 -0.30
C PHE A 167 -8.39 -4.30 -0.81
N SER A 168 -9.43 -3.96 -0.05
CA SER A 168 -10.81 -3.94 -0.55
C SER A 168 -10.97 -3.05 -1.81
N SER A 169 -10.22 -1.95 -1.92
CA SER A 169 -10.19 -1.09 -3.11
C SER A 169 -9.61 -1.83 -4.33
N ILE A 170 -8.57 -2.64 -4.14
CA ILE A 170 -7.96 -3.47 -5.19
C ILE A 170 -8.95 -4.51 -5.68
N LEU A 171 -9.70 -5.14 -4.78
CA LEU A 171 -10.77 -6.08 -5.14
C LEU A 171 -11.87 -5.39 -5.97
N ARG A 172 -12.27 -4.16 -5.61
CA ARG A 172 -13.21 -3.36 -6.40
C ARG A 172 -12.66 -3.05 -7.80
N VAL A 173 -11.37 -2.73 -7.93
CA VAL A 173 -10.74 -2.55 -9.25
C VAL A 173 -10.79 -3.83 -10.05
N MET A 174 -10.49 -4.98 -9.43
CA MET A 174 -10.60 -6.30 -10.07
C MET A 174 -12.02 -6.57 -10.58
N GLN A 175 -13.06 -6.25 -9.79
CA GLN A 175 -14.45 -6.37 -10.23
C GLN A 175 -14.77 -5.46 -11.42
N ARG A 176 -14.30 -4.21 -11.41
CA ARG A 176 -14.47 -3.27 -12.53
C ARG A 176 -13.70 -3.69 -13.78
N LEU A 177 -12.65 -4.49 -13.63
CA LEU A 177 -11.93 -5.16 -14.72
C LEU A 177 -12.60 -6.45 -15.19
N GLU A 178 -13.74 -6.82 -14.59
CA GLU A 178 -14.50 -8.05 -14.83
C GLU A 178 -13.70 -9.32 -14.47
N LEU A 179 -12.77 -9.20 -13.52
CA LEU A 179 -12.02 -10.33 -12.99
C LEU A 179 -12.83 -11.04 -11.90
N THR A 180 -12.91 -12.36 -11.99
CA THR A 180 -13.56 -13.16 -10.95
C THR A 180 -12.73 -13.16 -9.66
N ILE A 181 -13.28 -12.72 -8.54
CA ILE A 181 -12.55 -12.79 -7.26
C ILE A 181 -12.68 -14.21 -6.69
N GLY A 182 -11.57 -14.95 -6.68
CA GLY A 182 -11.48 -16.26 -6.06
C GLY A 182 -11.27 -16.16 -4.54
N THR A 183 -11.52 -17.26 -3.83
CA THR A 183 -11.37 -17.38 -2.37
C THR A 183 -9.98 -16.96 -1.88
N HIS A 184 -8.91 -17.46 -2.51
CA HIS A 184 -7.54 -17.09 -2.13
C HIS A 184 -7.27 -15.58 -2.25
N CYS A 185 -7.82 -14.94 -3.28
CA CYS A 185 -7.65 -13.50 -3.49
C CYS A 185 -8.37 -12.70 -2.39
N MET A 186 -9.58 -13.11 -2.04
CA MET A 186 -10.35 -12.52 -0.94
C MET A 186 -9.64 -12.72 0.41
N SER A 187 -9.23 -13.95 0.73
CA SER A 187 -8.52 -14.25 1.99
C SER A 187 -7.19 -13.49 2.10
N PHE A 188 -6.45 -13.33 1.00
CA PHE A 188 -5.23 -12.53 0.99
C PHE A 188 -5.51 -11.05 1.28
N ALA A 189 -6.53 -10.47 0.62
CA ALA A 189 -6.92 -9.09 0.83
C ALA A 189 -7.36 -8.83 2.27
N ASN A 190 -8.24 -9.69 2.82
CA ASN A 190 -8.71 -9.59 4.20
C ASN A 190 -7.55 -9.66 5.19
N LYS A 191 -6.64 -10.64 5.03
CA LYS A 191 -5.47 -10.77 5.89
C LYS A 191 -4.56 -9.53 5.83
N ARG A 192 -4.38 -8.94 4.64
CA ARG A 192 -3.60 -7.71 4.49
C ARG A 192 -4.25 -6.53 5.20
N ASP A 193 -5.57 -6.40 5.09
CA ASP A 193 -6.33 -5.34 5.75
C ASP A 193 -6.38 -5.51 7.28
N GLU A 194 -6.50 -6.75 7.78
CA GLU A 194 -6.40 -7.06 9.21
C GLU A 194 -5.03 -6.65 9.78
N ILE A 195 -3.93 -6.97 9.08
CA ILE A 195 -2.59 -6.55 9.49
C ILE A 195 -2.48 -5.03 9.50
N ARG A 196 -3.02 -4.34 8.49
CA ARG A 196 -3.01 -2.88 8.40
C ARG A 196 -3.75 -2.25 9.59
N VAL A 197 -4.94 -2.74 9.92
CA VAL A 197 -5.73 -2.25 11.06
C VAL A 197 -4.99 -2.51 12.37
N SER A 198 -4.46 -3.72 12.58
CA SER A 198 -3.71 -4.05 13.80
C SER A 198 -2.45 -3.19 13.96
N GLN A 199 -1.73 -2.92 12.87
CA GLN A 199 -0.57 -2.02 12.88
C GLN A 199 -0.96 -0.58 13.23
N GLU A 200 -2.09 -0.10 12.73
CA GLU A 200 -2.59 1.24 13.03
C GLU A 200 -3.05 1.36 14.49
N GLU A 201 -3.78 0.37 15.00
CA GLU A 201 -4.15 0.31 16.42
C GLU A 201 -2.92 0.31 17.33
N HIS A 202 -1.89 -0.46 16.96
CA HIS A 202 -0.62 -0.48 17.69
C HIS A 202 0.09 0.88 17.65
N ARG A 203 0.13 1.55 16.49
CA ARG A 203 0.71 2.90 16.36
C ARG A 203 -0.04 3.91 17.20
N SER A 204 -1.37 3.93 17.09
CA SER A 204 -2.23 4.81 17.85
C SER A 204 -2.00 4.64 19.36
N HIS A 205 -1.96 3.38 19.83
CA HIS A 205 -1.64 3.07 21.22
C HIS A 205 -0.22 3.53 21.59
N SER A 206 0.79 3.25 20.77
CA SER A 206 2.19 3.65 21.04
C SER A 206 2.44 5.16 20.97
N ALA A 207 1.66 5.88 20.16
CA ALA A 207 1.72 7.32 19.97
C ALA A 207 0.96 8.08 21.07
N SER A 208 0.15 7.39 21.89
CA SER A 208 -0.49 7.97 23.08
C SER A 208 0.56 8.56 24.02
N LYS A 209 0.18 9.65 24.70
CA LYS A 209 1.08 10.30 25.66
C LYS A 209 1.44 9.36 26.80
N GLU A 210 0.49 8.51 27.22
CA GLU A 210 0.69 7.50 28.26
C GLU A 210 1.73 6.45 27.84
N ALA A 211 1.63 5.91 26.62
CA ALA A 211 2.60 4.93 26.14
C ALA A 211 3.99 5.54 25.93
N ARG A 212 4.08 6.80 25.46
CA ARG A 212 5.35 7.52 25.35
C ARG A 212 5.98 7.74 26.72
N LYS A 213 5.20 8.16 27.72
CA LYS A 213 5.69 8.36 29.10
C LYS A 213 6.17 7.04 29.70
N ALA A 214 5.38 5.97 29.59
CA ALA A 214 5.77 4.64 30.07
C ALA A 214 7.04 4.09 29.41
N ARG A 215 7.34 4.47 28.16
CA ARG A 215 8.59 4.11 27.48
C ARG A 215 9.77 4.88 28.05
N ILE A 216 9.62 6.18 28.26
CA ILE A 216 10.65 7.02 28.90
C ILE A 216 10.92 6.53 30.32
N ASP A 217 9.88 6.24 31.09
CA ASP A 217 9.99 5.72 32.46
C ASP A 217 10.72 4.37 32.49
N ARG A 218 10.44 3.46 31.52
CA ARG A 218 11.20 2.20 31.38
C ARG A 218 12.66 2.42 31.02
N LEU A 219 12.96 3.37 30.15
CA LEU A 219 14.33 3.71 29.75
C LEU A 219 15.10 4.34 30.91
N LEU A 220 14.45 5.21 31.69
CA LEU A 220 15.01 5.78 32.92
C LEU A 220 15.24 4.70 33.98
N ALA A 221 14.29 3.78 34.17
CA ALA A 221 14.49 2.66 35.10
C ALA A 221 15.63 1.73 34.67
N GLN A 222 15.75 1.46 33.36
CA GLN A 222 16.84 0.66 32.83
C GLN A 222 18.19 1.37 32.96
N ASN A 223 18.25 2.67 32.67
CA ASN A 223 19.47 3.47 32.85
C ASN A 223 19.85 3.58 34.33
N ALA A 224 18.89 3.73 35.25
CA ALA A 224 19.15 3.75 36.69
C ALA A 224 19.77 2.43 37.17
N LEU A 225 19.34 1.28 36.62
CA LEU A 225 19.95 -0.02 36.92
C LEU A 225 21.39 -0.12 36.38
N PHE A 226 21.69 0.50 35.24
CA PHE A 226 23.06 0.56 34.70
C PHE A 226 23.94 1.55 35.47
N GLU A 227 23.42 2.71 35.87
CA GLU A 227 24.12 3.68 36.72
C GLU A 227 24.44 3.10 38.11
N GLU A 228 23.54 2.29 38.69
CA GLU A 228 23.76 1.57 39.95
C GLU A 228 24.85 0.47 39.81
N ALA A 229 24.88 -0.23 38.67
CA ALA A 229 25.92 -1.21 38.35
C ALA A 229 27.30 -0.57 38.05
N GLU A 230 27.32 0.58 37.38
CA GLU A 230 28.55 1.33 37.08
C GLU A 230 29.08 2.08 38.31
N GLY A 231 28.21 2.57 39.20
CA GLY A 231 28.58 3.18 40.48
C GLY A 231 29.27 2.23 41.46
N LEU A 232 29.01 0.92 41.35
CA LEU A 232 29.75 -0.14 42.05
C LEU A 232 31.16 -0.37 41.48
N LEU A 233 31.39 -0.05 40.20
CA LEU A 233 32.64 -0.30 39.48
C LEU A 233 33.57 0.93 39.36
N TYR A 234 33.02 2.15 39.49
CA TYR A 234 33.78 3.40 39.51
C TYR A 234 33.44 4.24 40.75
N GLY A 235 33.80 3.71 41.92
CA GLY A 235 33.95 4.55 43.10
C GLY A 235 35.10 5.54 42.89
N ALA A 236 34.83 6.84 42.99
CA ALA A 236 35.87 7.85 43.00
C ALA A 236 36.84 7.60 44.17
N GLY A 237 38.03 7.10 43.87
CA GLY A 237 39.10 6.89 44.86
C GLY A 237 39.55 5.45 45.08
N ILE A 238 39.61 4.59 44.05
CA ILE A 238 40.41 3.35 44.12
C ILE A 238 41.56 3.43 43.12
N ALA A 239 42.54 4.25 43.48
CA ALA A 239 43.90 4.15 42.97
C ALA A 239 44.83 4.32 44.18
N ASP A 240 44.84 3.31 45.05
CA ASP A 240 45.90 3.09 46.04
C ASP A 240 46.16 1.58 46.12
N LEU A 241 47.17 1.14 45.37
CA LEU A 241 48.25 0.19 45.72
C LEU A 241 48.95 -0.33 44.44
#